data_AF-A0A9N9H4K2-F1
#
_entry.id   AF-A0A9N9H4K2-F1
#
_cell.length_a   1.000
_cell.length_b   1.000
_cell.length_c   1.000
_cell.angle_alpha   90.00
_cell.angle_beta   90.00
_cell.angle_gamma   90.00
#
_symmetry.space_group_name_H-M   'P 1'
#
loop_
_entity.id
_entity.type
_entity.pdbx_description
1 polymer ?
#
loop_
_entity_poly.entity_id
_entity_poly.type
_entity_poly.pdbx_seq_one_letter_code
_entity_poly.pdbx_strand_id
1 'polypeptide(L)'
;QIVIEYKDISPNTVWNKTHILKSISDWNNETIMKQLYELHLKRTIRRSVQWYQVFQNWIQQKSNIIELHTHLDCEIITNLYMKGFLKISLQDSLNKSVDTSCVFWNCFRNSYDANPKGINGKIRMLSIIGEDFTYKKIIEKLEVSPNTINTARKFSQINGPGCPILEKPIITRSKMSEVKVKEFELFFTDKANVNMSSYKVDAKTQLPVLYLKNQKSILWKKFSATYPNGMKCTSFMSRLQNSRFKYREDLGGLCIT
;
A
#
# COMPACT_ATOMS: atom_id res chain seq x y z
N GLN A 1 -23.48 -32.57 2.24
CA GLN A 1 -23.51 -33.72 1.31
C GLN A 1 -22.42 -34.68 1.79
N ILE A 2 -22.77 -35.86 2.28
CA ILE A 2 -21.78 -36.83 2.79
C ILE A 2 -21.10 -37.42 1.55
N VAL A 3 -19.82 -37.10 1.35
CA VAL A 3 -19.01 -37.69 0.28
C VAL A 3 -18.49 -39.01 0.81
N ILE A 4 -19.02 -40.11 0.29
CA ILE A 4 -18.49 -41.45 0.60
C ILE A 4 -17.24 -41.63 -0.27
N GLU A 5 -16.08 -41.71 0.38
CA GLU A 5 -14.80 -41.87 -0.29
C GLU A 5 -14.36 -43.33 -0.23
N TYR A 6 -14.24 -43.99 -1.38
CA TYR A 6 -13.74 -45.36 -1.48
C TYR A 6 -12.30 -45.34 -1.98
N LYS A 7 -11.36 -45.88 -1.19
CA LYS A 7 -9.94 -45.98 -1.54
C LYS A 7 -9.49 -47.43 -1.63
N ASP A 8 -8.73 -47.76 -2.67
CA ASP A 8 -8.07 -49.06 -2.84
C ASP A 8 -6.97 -48.96 -3.93
N ILE A 9 -6.18 -50.03 -4.07
CA ILE A 9 -4.97 -50.10 -4.91
C ILE A 9 -5.30 -50.36 -6.38
N SER A 10 -6.51 -50.83 -6.69
CA SER A 10 -6.98 -51.05 -8.06
C SER A 10 -8.41 -50.52 -8.25
N PRO A 11 -8.78 -50.06 -9.46
CA PRO A 11 -10.14 -49.60 -9.73
C PRO A 11 -11.16 -50.70 -9.45
N ASN A 12 -10.86 -51.95 -9.82
CA ASN A 12 -11.75 -53.09 -9.58
C ASN A 12 -12.05 -53.33 -8.10
N THR A 13 -11.04 -53.19 -7.24
CA THR A 13 -11.23 -53.40 -5.80
C THR A 13 -12.01 -52.25 -5.16
N VAL A 14 -11.89 -51.02 -5.66
CA VAL A 14 -12.75 -49.89 -5.26
C VAL A 14 -14.21 -50.17 -5.60
N TRP A 15 -14.49 -50.72 -6.79
CA TRP A 15 -15.86 -50.91 -7.28
C TRP A 15 -16.56 -52.15 -6.75
N ASN A 16 -15.86 -53.24 -6.43
CA ASN A 16 -16.48 -54.38 -5.74
C ASN A 16 -17.12 -53.96 -4.40
N LYS A 17 -16.62 -52.88 -3.77
CA LYS A 17 -17.19 -52.30 -2.54
C LYS A 17 -18.55 -51.63 -2.75
N THR A 18 -18.98 -51.35 -4.00
CA THR A 18 -20.33 -50.83 -4.28
C THR A 18 -21.39 -51.93 -4.37
N HIS A 19 -20.99 -53.21 -4.37
CA HIS A 19 -21.85 -54.40 -4.50
C HIS A 19 -22.66 -54.51 -5.82
N ILE A 20 -22.44 -53.60 -6.78
CA ILE A 20 -23.14 -53.58 -8.09
C ILE A 20 -22.32 -54.30 -9.16
N LEU A 21 -21.00 -54.10 -9.17
CA LEU A 21 -20.08 -54.79 -10.07
C LEU A 21 -19.58 -56.07 -9.40
N LYS A 22 -19.71 -57.21 -10.08
CA LYS A 22 -19.31 -58.54 -9.57
C LYS A 22 -18.12 -59.10 -10.32
N SER A 23 -17.90 -58.67 -11.56
CA SER A 23 -16.81 -59.14 -12.43
C SER A 23 -16.35 -58.06 -13.40
N ILE A 24 -15.16 -58.24 -13.99
CA ILE A 24 -14.59 -57.30 -14.96
C ILE A 24 -15.39 -57.23 -16.27
N SER A 25 -16.11 -58.30 -16.63
CA SER A 25 -16.96 -58.33 -17.82
C SER A 25 -18.18 -57.43 -17.70
N ASP A 26 -18.57 -57.06 -16.47
CA ASP A 26 -19.74 -56.22 -16.21
C ASP A 26 -19.54 -54.77 -16.71
N TRP A 27 -18.29 -54.33 -16.93
CA TRP A 27 -17.95 -53.02 -17.49
C TRP A 27 -18.43 -52.81 -18.93
N ASN A 28 -18.56 -53.90 -19.69
CA ASN A 28 -19.06 -53.87 -21.07
C ASN A 28 -20.58 -54.04 -21.13
N ASN A 29 -21.25 -54.22 -19.99
CA ASN A 29 -22.70 -54.33 -19.91
C ASN A 29 -23.31 -52.93 -19.73
N GLU A 30 -23.86 -52.39 -20.81
CA GLU A 30 -24.46 -51.05 -20.85
C GLU A 30 -25.55 -50.83 -19.77
N THR A 31 -26.31 -51.88 -19.43
CA THR A 31 -27.38 -51.80 -18.44
C THR A 31 -26.81 -51.58 -17.03
N ILE A 32 -25.74 -52.29 -16.68
CA ILE A 32 -25.05 -52.17 -15.38
C ILE A 32 -24.36 -50.80 -15.30
N MET A 33 -23.71 -50.37 -16.39
CA MET A 33 -23.02 -49.09 -16.44
C MET A 33 -23.97 -47.89 -16.36
N LYS A 34 -25.17 -48.00 -16.95
CA LYS A 34 -26.22 -46.99 -16.83
C LYS A 34 -26.73 -46.87 -15.40
N GLN A 35 -26.92 -47.99 -14.69
CA GLN A 35 -27.31 -47.98 -13.27
C GLN A 35 -26.26 -47.28 -12.40
N LEU A 36 -24.97 -47.53 -12.66
CA LEU A 36 -23.87 -46.89 -11.95
C LEU A 36 -23.82 -45.37 -12.19
N TYR A 37 -24.00 -44.94 -13.45
CA TYR A 37 -24.09 -43.53 -13.80
C TYR A 37 -25.23 -42.83 -13.05
N GLU A 38 -26.42 -43.42 -13.06
CA GLU A 38 -27.62 -42.89 -12.40
C GLU A 38 -27.43 -42.74 -10.87
N LEU A 39 -26.79 -43.73 -10.23
CA LEU A 39 -26.61 -43.75 -8.78
C LEU A 39 -25.53 -42.78 -8.28
N HIS A 40 -24.37 -42.73 -8.96
CA HIS A 40 -23.19 -42.05 -8.41
C HIS A 40 -22.84 -40.74 -9.12
N LEU A 41 -23.16 -40.61 -10.41
CA LEU A 41 -22.70 -39.48 -11.23
C LEU A 41 -23.83 -38.53 -11.62
N LYS A 42 -25.05 -39.01 -11.88
CA LYS A 42 -26.15 -38.16 -12.38
C LYS A 42 -26.60 -37.08 -11.40
N ARG A 43 -26.62 -37.34 -10.09
CA ARG A 43 -26.94 -36.29 -9.09
C ARG A 43 -25.86 -35.21 -9.00
N THR A 44 -24.64 -35.56 -9.38
CA THR A 44 -23.45 -34.69 -9.27
C THR A 44 -23.21 -33.90 -10.56
N ILE A 45 -23.59 -34.47 -11.71
CA ILE A 45 -23.44 -33.88 -13.04
C ILE A 45 -24.79 -33.28 -13.48
N ARG A 46 -24.93 -31.95 -13.44
CA ARG A 46 -26.18 -31.23 -13.80
C ARG A 46 -26.54 -31.26 -15.30
N ARG A 47 -25.77 -31.91 -16.17
CA ARG A 47 -25.97 -31.91 -17.63
C ARG A 47 -25.91 -33.31 -18.23
N SER A 48 -26.62 -33.50 -19.34
CA SER A 48 -26.52 -34.69 -20.19
C SER A 48 -25.09 -34.77 -20.75
N VAL A 49 -24.35 -35.79 -20.31
CA VAL A 49 -22.99 -36.11 -20.78
C VAL A 49 -23.04 -37.47 -21.48
N GLN A 50 -22.20 -37.67 -22.49
CA GLN A 50 -21.95 -38.99 -23.10
C GLN A 50 -21.22 -39.91 -22.12
N TRP A 51 -21.93 -40.29 -21.06
CA TRP A 51 -21.44 -40.96 -19.85
C TRP A 51 -20.74 -42.28 -20.14
N TYR A 52 -21.18 -43.00 -21.17
CA TYR A 52 -20.59 -44.27 -21.56
C TYR A 52 -19.14 -44.09 -22.05
N GLN A 53 -18.88 -43.03 -22.83
CA GLN A 53 -17.53 -42.71 -23.33
C GLN A 53 -16.56 -42.38 -22.20
N VAL A 54 -17.04 -41.75 -21.12
CA VAL A 54 -16.23 -41.42 -19.94
C VAL A 54 -15.73 -42.70 -19.26
N PHE A 55 -16.58 -43.71 -19.12
CA PHE A 55 -16.17 -44.99 -18.54
C PHE A 55 -15.22 -45.76 -19.46
N GLN A 56 -15.48 -45.79 -20.76
CA GLN A 56 -14.61 -46.46 -21.74
C GLN A 56 -13.21 -45.84 -21.78
N ASN A 57 -13.13 -44.51 -21.78
CA ASN A 57 -11.85 -43.80 -21.74
C ASN A 57 -11.09 -44.06 -20.43
N TRP A 58 -11.80 -44.21 -19.31
CA TRP A 58 -11.18 -44.47 -18.02
C TRP A 58 -10.60 -45.89 -17.89
N ILE A 59 -11.28 -46.91 -18.40
CA ILE A 59 -10.75 -48.29 -18.45
C ILE A 59 -9.37 -48.32 -19.14
N GLN A 60 -9.16 -47.44 -20.11
CA GLN A 60 -7.91 -47.36 -20.88
C GLN A 60 -6.81 -46.54 -20.17
N GLN A 61 -7.12 -45.82 -19.10
CA GLN A 61 -6.15 -45.02 -18.35
C GLN A 61 -5.42 -45.89 -17.31
N LYS A 62 -4.15 -45.57 -17.08
CA LYS A 62 -3.35 -46.19 -16.01
C LYS A 62 -3.66 -45.66 -14.60
N SER A 63 -4.46 -44.59 -14.51
CA SER A 63 -4.81 -43.93 -13.25
C SER A 63 -6.09 -44.50 -12.66
N ASN A 64 -6.09 -44.72 -11.34
CA ASN A 64 -7.26 -45.21 -10.61
C ASN A 64 -8.24 -44.09 -10.22
N ILE A 65 -8.04 -42.86 -10.69
CA ILE A 65 -8.87 -41.69 -10.40
C ILE A 65 -9.50 -41.22 -11.71
N ILE A 66 -10.85 -41.08 -11.73
CA ILE A 66 -11.57 -40.50 -12.87
C ILE A 66 -11.50 -38.98 -12.78
N GLU A 67 -10.68 -38.37 -13.63
CA GLU A 67 -10.64 -36.92 -13.78
C GLU A 67 -11.71 -36.46 -14.78
N LEU A 68 -12.89 -36.08 -14.28
CA LEU A 68 -14.03 -35.61 -15.09
C LEU A 68 -13.79 -34.28 -15.84
N HIS A 69 -12.67 -33.61 -15.58
CA HIS A 69 -12.41 -32.24 -16.04
C HIS A 69 -11.72 -32.16 -17.41
N THR A 70 -11.16 -33.25 -17.94
CA THR A 70 -10.32 -33.20 -19.16
C THR A 70 -11.10 -33.23 -20.48
N HIS A 71 -12.44 -33.24 -20.44
CA HIS A 71 -13.31 -33.06 -21.62
C HIS A 71 -14.11 -31.75 -21.62
N LEU A 72 -13.98 -30.92 -20.59
CA LEU A 72 -14.37 -29.53 -20.65
C LEU A 72 -13.12 -28.76 -21.05
N ASP A 73 -13.08 -28.10 -22.21
CA ASP A 73 -12.55 -26.71 -22.21
C ASP A 73 -12.69 -25.95 -23.52
N CYS A 74 -12.87 -26.54 -24.70
CA CYS A 74 -13.08 -25.68 -25.89
C CYS A 74 -14.51 -25.10 -25.93
N GLU A 75 -15.52 -25.95 -25.81
CA GLU A 75 -16.92 -25.56 -26.08
C GLU A 75 -17.52 -24.64 -25.00
N ILE A 76 -17.06 -24.75 -23.75
CA ILE A 76 -17.50 -23.88 -22.65
C ILE A 76 -16.83 -22.52 -22.73
N ILE A 77 -15.54 -22.47 -23.08
CA ILE A 77 -14.84 -21.21 -23.34
C ILE A 77 -15.51 -20.49 -24.53
N THR A 78 -15.85 -21.21 -25.60
CA THR A 78 -16.60 -20.65 -26.74
C THR A 78 -17.99 -20.15 -26.33
N ASN A 79 -18.74 -20.90 -25.53
CA ASN A 79 -20.08 -20.50 -25.09
C ASN A 79 -20.07 -19.30 -24.13
N LEU A 80 -19.09 -19.22 -23.25
CA LEU A 80 -18.95 -18.09 -22.32
C LEU A 80 -18.49 -16.82 -23.06
N TYR A 81 -17.67 -16.94 -24.10
CA TYR A 81 -17.35 -15.84 -25.02
C TYR A 81 -18.59 -15.38 -25.80
N MET A 82 -19.30 -16.31 -26.46
CA MET A 82 -20.49 -16.00 -27.28
C MET A 82 -21.64 -15.39 -26.46
N LYS A 83 -21.76 -15.74 -25.17
CA LYS A 83 -22.75 -15.16 -24.25
C LYS A 83 -22.26 -13.89 -23.54
N GLY A 84 -21.07 -13.38 -23.87
CA GLY A 84 -20.54 -12.11 -23.34
C GLY A 84 -20.02 -12.18 -21.90
N PHE A 85 -19.91 -13.38 -21.31
CA PHE A 85 -19.39 -13.57 -19.95
C PHE A 85 -17.85 -13.59 -19.90
N LEU A 86 -17.17 -13.84 -21.03
CA LEU A 86 -15.72 -13.75 -21.17
C LEU A 86 -15.35 -12.67 -22.19
N LYS A 87 -14.50 -11.72 -21.80
CA LYS A 87 -13.84 -10.78 -22.70
C LYS A 87 -12.43 -11.28 -22.96
N ILE A 88 -12.25 -11.99 -24.06
CA ILE A 88 -10.94 -12.51 -24.46
C ILE A 88 -10.38 -11.59 -25.55
N SER A 89 -9.25 -10.93 -25.31
CA SER A 89 -8.51 -10.21 -26.35
C SER A 89 -7.70 -11.20 -27.21
N LEU A 90 -8.39 -12.01 -28.01
CA LEU A 90 -7.76 -12.83 -29.07
C LEU A 90 -8.05 -12.27 -30.47
N GLN A 91 -8.57 -11.04 -30.55
CA GLN A 91 -9.04 -10.40 -31.78
C GLN A 91 -8.06 -9.36 -32.34
N ASP A 92 -6.79 -9.41 -31.95
CA ASP A 92 -5.76 -8.51 -32.52
C ASP A 92 -5.17 -9.01 -33.85
N SER A 93 -5.50 -10.21 -34.33
CA SER A 93 -4.82 -10.77 -35.52
C SER A 93 -5.65 -10.97 -36.79
N LEU A 94 -6.97 -10.73 -36.84
CA LEU A 94 -7.70 -11.10 -38.08
C LEU A 94 -8.82 -10.22 -38.64
N ASN A 95 -9.31 -9.17 -37.97
CA ASN A 95 -10.32 -8.31 -38.60
C ASN A 95 -10.04 -6.84 -38.31
N LYS A 96 -9.66 -6.08 -39.36
CA LYS A 96 -9.56 -4.60 -39.45
C LYS A 96 -9.91 -3.91 -38.11
N SER A 97 -8.95 -3.86 -37.21
CA SER A 97 -9.18 -3.30 -35.88
C SER A 97 -9.18 -1.79 -36.00
N VAL A 98 -10.29 -1.16 -35.60
CA VAL A 98 -10.17 0.14 -34.96
C VAL A 98 -9.21 -0.10 -33.81
N ASP A 99 -7.99 0.43 -33.92
CA ASP A 99 -6.95 0.24 -32.90
C ASP A 99 -7.55 0.67 -31.56
N THR A 100 -7.95 -0.29 -30.73
CA THR A 100 -8.68 0.00 -29.50
C THR A 100 -7.78 0.81 -28.55
N SER A 101 -6.45 0.71 -28.73
CA SER A 101 -5.47 1.59 -28.12
C SER A 101 -5.63 3.05 -28.59
N CYS A 102 -5.78 3.30 -29.89
CA CYS A 102 -5.98 4.65 -30.41
C CYS A 102 -7.28 5.27 -29.90
N VAL A 103 -8.37 4.50 -29.82
CA VAL A 103 -9.65 4.96 -29.24
C VAL A 103 -9.47 5.33 -27.77
N PHE A 104 -8.81 4.48 -26.99
CA PHE A 104 -8.50 4.78 -25.58
C PHE A 104 -7.72 6.10 -25.43
N TRP A 105 -6.60 6.24 -26.16
CA TRP A 105 -5.75 7.43 -26.06
C TRP A 105 -6.48 8.70 -26.52
N ASN A 106 -7.30 8.61 -27.57
CA ASN A 106 -8.12 9.72 -28.03
C ASN A 106 -9.19 10.10 -27.00
N CYS A 107 -9.90 9.14 -26.43
CA CYS A 107 -10.88 9.39 -25.37
C CYS A 107 -10.23 10.01 -24.13
N PHE A 108 -9.07 9.51 -23.71
CA PHE A 108 -8.34 10.06 -22.58
C PHE A 108 -7.86 11.48 -22.86
N ARG A 109 -7.28 11.73 -24.04
CA ARG A 109 -6.83 13.06 -24.46
C ARG A 109 -7.99 14.05 -24.48
N ASN A 110 -9.11 13.70 -25.09
CA ASN A 110 -10.31 14.54 -25.13
C ASN A 110 -10.82 14.86 -23.71
N SER A 111 -10.84 13.86 -22.83
CA SER A 111 -11.27 14.05 -21.43
C SER A 111 -10.28 14.91 -20.63
N TYR A 112 -8.98 14.75 -20.89
CA TYR A 112 -7.91 15.55 -20.31
C TYR A 112 -8.02 17.01 -20.75
N ASP A 113 -8.28 17.27 -22.03
CA ASP A 113 -8.38 18.62 -22.58
C ASP A 113 -9.65 19.35 -22.17
N ALA A 114 -10.79 18.65 -22.19
CA ALA A 114 -12.10 19.16 -21.79
C ALA A 114 -12.28 19.32 -20.27
N ASN A 115 -11.29 18.92 -19.45
CA ASN A 115 -11.44 18.91 -18.00
C ASN A 115 -11.65 20.33 -17.42
N PRO A 116 -12.81 20.60 -16.76
CA PRO A 116 -13.13 21.93 -16.24
C PRO A 116 -12.36 22.30 -14.96
N LYS A 117 -11.66 21.36 -14.31
CA LYS A 117 -10.90 21.58 -13.06
C LYS A 117 -9.50 22.17 -13.29
N GLY A 118 -9.24 22.70 -14.48
CA GLY A 118 -7.99 23.36 -14.84
C GLY A 118 -6.75 22.48 -14.66
N ILE A 119 -5.61 23.12 -14.42
CA ILE A 119 -4.29 22.44 -14.35
C ILE A 119 -4.26 21.38 -13.25
N ASN A 120 -4.84 21.64 -12.08
CA ASN A 120 -4.87 20.69 -10.97
C ASN A 120 -5.69 19.43 -11.31
N GLY A 121 -6.83 19.60 -12.00
CA GLY A 121 -7.62 18.48 -12.50
C GLY A 121 -6.88 17.64 -13.52
N LYS A 122 -6.18 18.31 -14.45
CA LYS A 122 -5.35 17.67 -15.48
C LYS A 122 -4.20 16.87 -14.88
N ILE A 123 -3.47 17.45 -13.92
CA ILE A 123 -2.40 16.76 -13.17
C ILE A 123 -2.95 15.53 -12.45
N ARG A 124 -4.10 15.66 -11.77
CA ARG A 124 -4.76 14.54 -11.09
C ARG A 124 -5.16 13.43 -12.04
N MET A 125 -5.76 13.73 -13.19
CA MET A 125 -6.10 12.72 -14.21
C MET A 125 -4.85 12.03 -14.75
N LEU A 126 -3.82 12.80 -15.11
CA LEU A 126 -2.58 12.27 -15.64
C LEU A 126 -1.85 11.41 -14.60
N SER A 127 -1.98 11.72 -13.31
CA SER A 127 -1.37 10.96 -12.22
C SER A 127 -1.88 9.52 -12.11
N ILE A 128 -3.07 9.22 -12.64
CA ILE A 128 -3.67 7.88 -12.63
C ILE A 128 -2.82 6.92 -13.46
N ILE A 129 -2.42 7.35 -14.66
CA ILE A 129 -1.68 6.52 -15.63
C ILE A 129 -0.20 6.86 -15.70
N GLY A 130 0.24 7.85 -14.91
CA GLY A 130 1.54 8.49 -15.05
C GLY A 130 2.71 7.54 -14.81
N GLU A 131 2.57 6.58 -13.89
CA GLU A 131 3.59 5.57 -13.58
C GLU A 131 3.47 4.31 -14.44
N ASP A 132 2.28 4.01 -14.97
CA ASP A 132 2.01 2.79 -15.75
C ASP A 132 2.61 2.82 -17.16
N PHE A 133 2.93 4.01 -17.67
CA PHE A 133 3.49 4.20 -19.01
C PHE A 133 4.82 4.96 -18.99
N THR A 134 5.67 4.67 -19.98
CA THR A 134 6.94 5.40 -20.14
C THR A 134 6.68 6.86 -20.54
N TYR A 135 7.60 7.75 -20.15
CA TYR A 135 7.55 9.16 -20.51
C TYR A 135 7.31 9.37 -22.00
N LYS A 136 8.13 8.70 -22.82
CA LYS A 136 8.06 8.78 -24.28
C LYS A 136 6.67 8.42 -24.80
N LYS A 137 6.09 7.32 -24.32
CA LYS A 137 4.77 6.85 -24.75
C LYS A 137 3.66 7.84 -24.37
N ILE A 138 3.72 8.43 -23.18
CA ILE A 138 2.73 9.44 -22.75
C ILE A 138 2.86 10.71 -23.59
N ILE A 139 4.09 11.19 -23.84
CA ILE A 139 4.34 12.37 -24.68
C ILE A 139 3.79 12.16 -26.09
N GLU A 140 4.11 11.03 -26.72
CA GLU A 140 3.68 10.72 -28.09
C GLU A 140 2.16 10.53 -28.20
N LYS A 141 1.53 9.89 -27.20
CA LYS A 141 0.09 9.59 -27.25
C LYS A 141 -0.81 10.70 -26.75
N LEU A 142 -0.35 11.55 -25.84
CA LEU A 142 -1.17 12.64 -25.27
C LEU A 142 -0.70 14.04 -25.66
N GLU A 143 0.45 14.18 -26.33
CA GLU A 143 1.04 15.46 -26.73
C GLU A 143 1.24 16.43 -25.55
N VAL A 144 1.50 15.87 -24.37
CA VAL A 144 1.71 16.63 -23.13
C VAL A 144 3.20 16.89 -22.89
N SER A 145 3.51 18.03 -22.24
CA SER A 145 4.89 18.36 -21.92
C SER A 145 5.49 17.38 -20.90
N PRO A 146 6.81 17.09 -20.98
CA PRO A 146 7.49 16.28 -19.97
C PRO A 146 7.34 16.85 -18.55
N ASN A 147 7.32 18.18 -18.40
CA ASN A 147 7.16 18.83 -17.09
C ASN A 147 5.79 18.53 -16.47
N THR A 148 4.75 18.43 -17.29
CA THR A 148 3.39 18.07 -16.84
C THR A 148 3.35 16.64 -16.31
N ILE A 149 4.01 15.70 -17.01
CA ILE A 149 4.12 14.30 -16.58
C ILE A 149 4.89 14.21 -15.26
N ASN A 150 6.00 14.94 -15.13
CA ASN A 150 6.79 14.98 -13.89
C ASN A 150 5.96 15.46 -12.71
N THR A 151 5.17 16.51 -12.94
CA THR A 151 4.29 17.07 -11.92
C THR A 151 3.20 16.07 -11.53
N ALA A 152 2.63 15.34 -12.48
CA ALA A 152 1.63 14.30 -12.23
C ALA A 152 2.17 13.09 -11.45
N ARG A 153 3.40 12.66 -11.74
CA ARG A 153 4.06 11.58 -10.97
C ARG A 153 4.36 12.01 -9.54
N LYS A 154 4.95 13.20 -9.34
CA LYS A 154 5.16 13.77 -8.00
C LYS A 154 3.84 13.92 -7.23
N PHE A 155 2.78 14.34 -7.93
CA PHE A 155 1.45 14.41 -7.34
C PHE A 155 0.96 13.05 -6.85
N SER A 156 1.10 12.00 -7.68
CA SER A 156 0.72 10.62 -7.35
C SER A 156 1.46 10.11 -6.11
N GLN A 157 2.77 10.38 -6.02
CA GLN A 157 3.59 9.95 -4.88
C GLN A 157 3.18 10.63 -3.56
N ILE A 158 2.69 11.87 -3.61
CA ILE A 158 2.30 12.63 -2.42
C ILE A 158 0.85 12.34 -2.01
N ASN A 159 -0.07 12.28 -2.97
CA ASN A 159 -1.51 12.24 -2.70
C ASN A 159 -2.17 10.89 -3.04
N GLY A 160 -1.49 10.03 -3.79
CA GLY A 160 -2.05 8.86 -4.46
C GLY A 160 -2.54 9.15 -5.88
N PRO A 161 -2.49 8.17 -6.80
CA PRO A 161 -2.92 8.32 -8.18
C PRO A 161 -4.42 8.63 -8.26
N GLY A 162 -4.79 9.73 -8.89
CA GLY A 162 -6.19 10.12 -9.06
C GLY A 162 -6.90 10.57 -7.78
N CYS A 163 -6.19 10.72 -6.66
CA CYS A 163 -6.75 11.18 -5.39
C CYS A 163 -6.89 12.71 -5.34
N PRO A 164 -7.81 13.25 -4.51
CA PRO A 164 -7.81 14.67 -4.18
C PRO A 164 -6.51 15.06 -3.44
N ILE A 165 -6.17 16.35 -3.46
CA ILE A 165 -5.02 16.88 -2.71
C ILE A 165 -5.25 16.59 -1.23
N LEU A 166 -4.22 16.04 -0.56
CA LEU A 166 -4.25 15.85 0.88
C LEU A 166 -4.22 17.21 1.57
N GLU A 167 -5.30 17.55 2.27
CA GLU A 167 -5.35 18.71 3.14
C GLU A 167 -4.45 18.47 4.34
N LYS A 168 -3.38 19.26 4.46
CA LYS A 168 -2.49 19.17 5.61
C LYS A 168 -3.23 19.69 6.85
N PRO A 169 -3.12 19.02 8.00
CA PRO A 169 -3.66 19.56 9.24
C PRO A 169 -3.01 20.91 9.53
N ILE A 170 -3.83 21.92 9.84
CA ILE A 170 -3.36 23.24 10.24
C ILE A 170 -2.78 23.11 11.65
N ILE A 171 -1.45 23.12 11.77
CA ILE A 171 -0.77 23.07 13.07
C ILE A 171 -0.72 24.48 13.64
N THR A 172 -1.63 24.82 14.54
CA THR A 172 -1.53 26.04 15.34
C THR A 172 -0.55 25.84 16.49
N ARG A 173 0.52 26.64 16.56
CA ARG A 173 1.44 26.65 17.70
C ARG A 173 1.14 27.85 18.60
N SER A 174 0.73 27.61 19.83
CA SER A 174 0.58 28.67 20.83
C SER A 174 1.95 29.16 21.32
N LYS A 175 2.13 30.47 21.41
CA LYS A 175 3.33 31.05 22.03
C LYS A 175 3.37 30.69 23.53
N MET A 176 4.57 30.46 24.05
CA MET A 176 4.75 30.20 25.48
C MET A 176 4.25 31.39 26.31
N SER A 177 3.49 31.11 27.38
CA SER A 177 2.95 32.11 28.29
C SER A 177 4.04 32.99 28.88
N GLU A 178 3.76 34.29 29.05
CA GLU A 178 4.70 35.26 29.60
C GLU A 178 5.19 34.91 31.02
N VAL A 179 4.31 34.31 31.85
CA VAL A 179 4.66 33.87 33.20
C VAL A 179 5.87 32.93 33.20
N LYS A 180 5.83 31.90 32.36
CA LYS A 180 6.94 30.93 32.21
C LYS A 180 8.23 31.57 31.71
N VAL A 181 8.12 32.62 30.89
CA VAL A 181 9.28 33.38 30.42
C VAL A 181 9.88 34.19 31.58
N LYS A 182 9.05 34.85 32.39
CA LYS A 182 9.50 35.61 33.56
C LYS A 182 10.14 34.72 34.62
N GLU A 183 9.60 33.53 34.89
CA GLU A 183 10.19 32.55 35.81
C GLU A 183 11.62 32.18 35.41
N PHE A 184 11.86 31.98 34.11
CA PHE A 184 13.20 31.71 33.59
C PHE A 184 14.15 32.88 33.79
N GLU A 185 13.74 34.11 33.47
CA GLU A 185 14.58 35.28 33.69
C GLU A 185 14.89 35.48 35.18
N LEU A 186 13.89 35.34 36.06
CA LEU A 186 14.03 35.43 37.51
C LEU A 186 15.04 34.40 38.05
N PHE A 187 14.98 33.15 37.58
CA PHE A 187 15.93 32.11 37.97
C PHE A 187 17.39 32.49 37.69
N PHE A 188 17.62 33.24 36.62
CA PHE A 188 18.93 33.73 36.21
C PHE A 188 19.28 35.14 36.70
N THR A 189 18.47 35.73 37.57
CA THR A 189 18.90 36.88 38.39
C THR A 189 19.62 36.46 39.66
N ASP A 190 19.40 35.22 40.10
CA ASP A 190 20.01 34.66 41.29
C ASP A 190 21.52 34.44 41.11
N LYS A 191 22.29 35.08 41.98
CA LYS A 191 23.76 34.97 42.05
C LYS A 191 24.21 33.54 42.37
N ALA A 192 23.35 32.66 42.91
CA ALA A 192 23.67 31.25 43.12
C ALA A 192 23.75 30.45 41.80
N ASN A 193 23.07 30.92 40.74
CA ASN A 193 22.97 30.20 39.46
C ASN A 193 23.88 30.80 38.38
N VAL A 194 24.09 32.12 38.40
CA VAL A 194 24.93 32.83 37.42
C VAL A 194 25.77 33.95 38.05
N ASN A 195 26.85 34.31 37.36
CA ASN A 195 27.57 35.55 37.58
C ASN A 195 27.33 36.50 36.41
N MET A 196 27.01 37.76 36.71
CA MET A 196 26.86 38.78 35.69
C MET A 196 28.22 39.39 35.35
N SER A 197 28.55 39.51 34.07
CA SER A 197 29.75 40.23 33.65
C SER A 197 29.57 41.73 33.85
N SER A 198 30.57 42.40 34.42
CA SER A 198 30.59 43.87 34.52
C SER A 198 31.10 44.57 33.26
N TYR A 199 31.75 43.83 32.35
CA TYR A 199 32.46 44.42 31.20
C TYR A 199 32.14 43.76 29.86
N LYS A 200 31.56 42.54 29.83
CA LYS A 200 31.08 41.91 28.60
C LYS A 200 29.57 42.04 28.48
N VAL A 201 29.14 42.65 27.40
CA VAL A 201 27.74 42.72 26.97
C VAL A 201 27.51 41.80 25.78
N ASP A 202 26.31 41.26 25.69
CA ASP A 202 25.87 40.47 24.54
C ASP A 202 25.56 41.41 23.38
N ALA A 203 26.18 41.17 22.22
CA ALA A 203 26.10 42.08 21.08
C ALA A 203 24.67 42.25 20.52
N LYS A 204 23.80 41.25 20.71
CA LYS A 204 22.42 41.28 20.19
C LYS A 204 21.48 42.02 21.13
N THR A 205 21.59 41.75 22.43
CA THR A 205 20.66 42.29 23.44
C THR A 205 21.16 43.55 24.13
N GLN A 206 22.45 43.88 23.99
CA GLN A 206 23.15 44.93 24.75
C GLN A 206 23.06 44.76 26.28
N LEU A 207 22.69 43.55 26.74
CA LEU A 207 22.62 43.20 28.15
C LEU A 207 23.92 42.53 28.62
N PRO A 208 24.27 42.62 29.90
CA PRO A 208 25.43 41.92 30.46
C PRO A 208 25.39 40.41 30.20
N VAL A 209 26.53 39.84 29.79
CA VAL A 209 26.70 38.39 29.61
C VAL A 209 26.60 37.70 30.98
N LEU A 210 25.85 36.60 31.04
CA LEU A 210 25.66 35.80 32.24
C LEU A 210 26.49 34.52 32.16
N TYR A 211 27.40 34.34 33.12
CA TYR A 211 28.22 33.13 33.24
C TYR A 211 27.54 32.10 34.12
N LEU A 212 27.26 30.92 33.55
CA LEU A 212 26.65 29.80 34.28
C LEU A 212 27.63 29.25 35.33
N LYS A 213 27.17 29.10 36.58
CA LYS A 213 27.99 28.53 37.67
C LYS A 213 28.07 27.01 37.66
N ASN A 214 27.14 26.35 36.98
CA ASN A 214 27.00 24.90 36.98
C ASN A 214 26.68 24.39 35.58
N GLN A 215 26.79 23.08 35.40
CA GLN A 215 26.34 22.40 34.19
C GLN A 215 24.84 22.63 33.95
N LYS A 216 24.45 22.70 32.67
CA LYS A 216 23.07 22.95 32.25
C LYS A 216 22.08 21.94 32.85
N SER A 217 22.50 20.69 33.03
CA SER A 217 21.70 19.62 33.64
C SER A 217 21.35 19.91 35.11
N ILE A 218 22.32 20.39 35.89
CA ILE A 218 22.14 20.75 37.31
C ILE A 218 21.25 21.99 37.43
N LEU A 219 21.47 23.00 36.59
CA LEU A 219 20.64 24.20 36.54
C LEU A 219 19.19 23.88 36.17
N TRP A 220 18.99 22.98 35.20
CA TRP A 220 17.66 22.49 34.85
C TRP A 220 16.97 21.80 36.03
N LYS A 221 17.66 20.88 36.72
CA LYS A 221 17.10 20.19 37.90
C LYS A 221 16.65 21.19 38.97
N LYS A 222 17.48 22.19 39.27
CA LYS A 222 17.13 23.28 40.19
C LYS A 222 15.91 24.05 39.70
N PHE A 223 15.91 24.49 38.45
CA PHE A 223 14.79 25.24 37.86
C PHE A 223 13.49 24.44 37.91
N SER A 224 13.49 23.16 37.53
CA SER A 224 12.29 22.32 37.55
C SER A 224 11.76 22.06 38.96
N ALA A 225 12.63 22.09 39.98
CA ALA A 225 12.22 21.99 41.37
C ALA A 225 11.63 23.31 41.88
N THR A 226 12.19 24.45 41.49
CA THR A 226 11.69 25.78 41.88
C THR A 226 10.38 26.15 41.16
N TYR A 227 10.25 25.78 39.88
CA TYR A 227 9.09 26.10 39.04
C TYR A 227 8.53 24.82 38.38
N PRO A 228 7.77 23.98 39.12
CA PRO A 228 7.26 22.70 38.59
C PRO A 228 6.35 22.88 37.37
N ASN A 229 5.60 23.98 37.32
CA ASN A 229 4.70 24.34 36.22
C ASN A 229 5.36 25.23 35.16
N GLY A 230 6.66 25.48 35.29
CA GLY A 230 7.40 26.37 34.42
C GLY A 230 7.58 25.86 32.99
N MET A 231 8.54 26.46 32.29
CA MET A 231 8.87 26.00 30.93
C MET A 231 9.44 24.59 30.92
N LYS A 232 9.24 23.86 29.81
CA LYS A 232 9.77 22.51 29.64
C LYS A 232 11.28 22.55 29.32
N CYS A 233 11.97 21.43 29.59
CA CYS A 233 13.42 21.29 29.43
C CYS A 233 13.91 21.71 28.04
N THR A 234 13.19 21.32 26.98
CA THR A 234 13.54 21.68 25.60
C THR A 234 13.57 23.19 25.38
N SER A 235 12.57 23.91 25.88
CA SER A 235 12.51 25.38 25.80
C SER A 235 13.58 26.04 26.68
N PHE A 236 13.84 25.50 27.87
CA PHE A 236 14.89 25.97 28.76
C PHE A 236 16.27 25.88 28.09
N MET A 237 16.61 24.72 27.53
CA MET A 237 17.90 24.51 26.85
C MET A 237 18.04 25.34 25.59
N SER A 238 16.97 25.45 24.78
CA SER A 238 16.96 26.28 23.57
C SER A 238 17.19 27.77 23.90
N ARG A 239 16.58 28.27 24.98
CA ARG A 239 16.81 29.65 25.46
C ARG A 239 18.23 29.85 25.97
N LEU A 240 18.81 28.87 26.66
CA LEU A 240 20.21 28.93 27.09
C LEU A 240 21.20 28.97 25.91
N GLN A 241 20.92 28.26 24.81
CA GLN A 241 21.79 28.24 23.64
C GLN A 241 21.74 29.53 22.81
N ASN A 242 20.58 30.17 22.73
CA ASN A 242 20.33 31.30 21.83
C ASN A 242 20.37 32.68 22.52
N SER A 243 20.96 32.78 23.71
CA SER A 243 20.92 33.99 24.54
C SER A 243 22.29 34.34 25.14
N ARG A 244 22.33 35.38 25.98
CA ARG A 244 23.49 35.97 26.65
C ARG A 244 24.21 35.07 27.67
N PHE A 245 23.89 33.77 27.70
CA PHE A 245 24.43 32.81 28.68
C PHE A 245 25.67 32.13 28.13
N LYS A 246 26.79 32.23 28.86
CA LYS A 246 28.03 31.53 28.51
C LYS A 246 28.42 30.57 29.63
N TYR A 247 29.03 29.45 29.27
CA TYR A 247 29.71 28.65 30.27
C TYR A 247 30.91 29.44 30.76
N ARG A 248 31.26 29.29 32.03
CA ARG A 248 32.57 29.73 32.50
C ARG A 248 33.57 28.76 31.85
N GLU A 249 34.09 29.13 30.68
CA GLU A 249 35.38 28.59 30.26
C GLU A 249 36.30 28.82 31.46
N ASP A 250 37.02 27.77 31.87
CA ASP A 250 38.12 27.92 32.82
C ASP A 250 39.03 28.97 32.20
N LEU A 251 38.83 30.22 32.61
CA LEU A 251 39.66 31.34 32.21
C LEU A 251 41.04 30.90 32.67
N GLY A 252 41.86 30.49 31.69
CA GLY A 252 43.14 29.85 31.90
C GLY A 252 43.88 30.55 33.03
N GLY A 253 44.38 29.73 33.95
CA GLY A 253 44.83 30.10 35.29
C GLY A 253 45.44 31.49 35.38
N LEU A 254 44.71 32.39 36.03
CA LEU A 254 45.28 33.58 36.63
C LEU A 254 44.79 33.64 38.07
N CYS A 255 45.78 33.60 38.96
CA CYS A 255 45.75 33.76 40.41
C CYS A 255 45.53 32.47 41.22
N ILE A 256 46.61 31.69 41.35
CA ILE A 256 47.02 31.23 42.69
C ILE A 256 48.28 32.04 43.02
N THR A 257 48.15 32.96 43.96
CA THR A 257 49.25 33.64 44.66
C THR A 257 50.18 32.66 45.32
#